data_AF-A0A4S9WYP4-F1
#
_entry.id   AF-A0A4S9WYP4-F1
#
_cell.length_a   1.000
_cell.length_b   1.000
_cell.length_c   1.000
_cell.angle_alpha   90.00
_cell.angle_beta   90.00
_cell.angle_gamma   90.00
#
_symmetry.space_group_name_H-M   'P 1'
#
loop_
_entity.id
_entity.type
_entity.pdbx_description
1 polymer ?
#
loop_
_entity_poly.entity_id
_entity_poly.type
_entity_poly.pdbx_seq_one_letter_code
_entity_poly.pdbx_strand_id
1 'polypeptide(L)'
;MPSRIHEAFVTFGTNICDQLYNSGFLPTRYKRNEILQTGSVEFDYGSVIMAPDASVSFFGSRDPFPVLEVAYSEKEEHAQRKAQDYILLSKGKVIFVVLVIVKKRPRKKPNKADPPTTRPSENGDENLSADHDTVHVHVYKSVIQPASESRPHRTLTGKQVIDRLPVFPSPLSVPNQTFNIGWADIKCGTWSDFCKNAHLPDTSPSPVCAINFASLVSIARRLAGQINDSRESTPLYRPNDEVYSPVFQTAKFLDSPSPAPYPFSSY
;
A
#
# COMPACT_ATOMS: atom_id res chain seq x y z
N MET A 1 -7.22 16.03 10.65
CA MET A 1 -5.92 16.32 10.01
C MET A 1 -5.06 15.08 10.15
N PRO A 2 -4.42 14.58 9.08
CA PRO A 2 -3.59 13.38 9.15
C PRO A 2 -2.45 13.54 10.17
N SER A 3 -2.06 12.46 10.84
CA SER A 3 -0.93 12.50 11.77
C SER A 3 0.39 12.58 11.00
N ARG A 4 1.46 13.12 11.61
CA ARG A 4 2.80 13.11 10.99
C ARG A 4 3.29 11.70 10.65
N ILE A 5 2.92 10.72 11.48
CA ILE A 5 3.24 9.31 11.26
C ILE A 5 2.54 8.79 10.00
N HIS A 6 1.25 9.12 9.85
CA HIS A 6 0.48 8.76 8.66
C HIS A 6 1.12 9.34 7.39
N GLU A 7 1.34 10.66 7.35
CA GLU A 7 1.97 11.35 6.21
C GLU A 7 3.37 10.80 5.88
N ALA A 8 4.16 10.46 6.90
CA ALA A 8 5.47 9.87 6.68
C ALA A 8 5.38 8.52 5.94
N PHE A 9 4.40 7.68 6.26
CA PHE A 9 4.20 6.40 5.58
C PHE A 9 3.59 6.55 4.17
N VAL A 10 2.79 7.58 3.92
CA VAL A 10 2.29 7.91 2.57
C VAL A 10 3.43 8.12 1.56
N THR A 11 4.59 8.60 2.02
CA THR A 11 5.78 8.78 1.16
C THR A 11 6.30 7.46 0.54
N PHE A 12 5.90 6.30 1.08
CA PHE A 12 6.22 5.02 0.46
C PHE A 12 5.63 4.89 -0.96
N GLY A 13 4.51 5.55 -1.26
CA GLY A 13 3.97 5.60 -2.61
C GLY A 13 4.96 6.20 -3.62
N THR A 14 5.70 7.25 -3.23
CA THR A 14 6.75 7.84 -4.08
C THR A 14 7.90 6.85 -4.26
N ASN A 15 8.27 6.14 -3.20
CA ASN A 15 9.31 5.12 -3.29
C ASN A 15 8.94 3.95 -4.21
N ILE A 16 7.67 3.53 -4.28
CA ILE A 16 7.22 2.54 -5.26
C ILE A 16 7.48 3.05 -6.69
N CYS A 17 7.18 4.32 -6.98
CA CYS A 17 7.47 4.93 -8.28
C CYS A 17 8.97 4.90 -8.59
N ASP A 18 9.82 5.20 -7.60
CA ASP A 18 11.28 5.21 -7.76
C ASP A 18 11.82 3.79 -7.99
N GLN A 19 11.32 2.79 -7.28
CA GLN A 19 11.68 1.39 -7.49
C GLN A 19 11.31 0.91 -8.91
N LEU A 20 10.12 1.26 -9.40
CA LEU A 20 9.68 0.94 -10.78
C LEU A 20 10.58 1.61 -11.82
N TYR A 21 10.90 2.88 -11.65
CA TYR A 21 11.76 3.60 -12.58
C TYR A 21 13.19 3.03 -12.58
N ASN A 22 13.78 2.86 -11.38
CA ASN A 22 15.15 2.40 -11.22
C ASN A 22 15.35 0.93 -11.60
N SER A 23 14.29 0.12 -11.62
CA SER A 23 14.36 -1.26 -12.13
C SER A 23 14.39 -1.35 -13.66
N GLY A 24 14.28 -0.22 -14.38
CA GLY A 24 14.12 -0.22 -15.84
C GLY A 24 12.76 -0.72 -16.28
N PHE A 25 11.71 -0.57 -15.45
CA PHE A 25 10.35 -1.00 -15.80
C PHE A 25 9.82 -0.26 -17.04
N LEU A 26 10.23 1.00 -17.21
CA LEU A 26 10.06 1.73 -18.46
C LEU A 26 11.39 1.77 -19.23
N PRO A 27 11.36 1.72 -20.58
CA PRO A 27 12.56 1.91 -21.40
C PRO A 27 13.25 3.26 -21.12
N THR A 28 14.58 3.30 -21.31
CA THR A 28 15.46 4.43 -20.93
C THR A 28 15.08 5.80 -21.49
N ARG A 29 14.34 5.85 -22.61
CA ARG A 29 13.87 7.11 -23.21
C ARG A 29 12.70 7.75 -22.46
N TYR A 30 12.00 7.00 -21.62
CA TYR A 30 10.93 7.50 -20.77
C TYR A 30 11.51 8.08 -19.49
N LYS A 31 10.90 9.14 -18.99
CA LYS A 31 11.37 9.88 -17.83
C LYS A 31 10.68 9.38 -16.55
N ARG A 32 11.28 9.62 -15.39
CA ARG A 32 10.71 9.25 -14.08
C ARG A 32 9.33 9.86 -13.83
N ASN A 33 9.03 11.04 -14.38
CA ASN A 33 7.72 11.68 -14.24
C ASN A 33 6.60 10.98 -15.02
N GLU A 34 6.90 9.95 -15.82
CA GLU A 34 5.88 9.07 -16.42
C GLU A 34 5.28 8.10 -15.39
N ILE A 35 5.89 7.96 -14.21
CA ILE A 35 5.36 7.17 -13.10
C ILE A 35 5.02 8.14 -11.97
N LEU A 36 3.72 8.36 -11.73
CA LEU A 36 3.26 9.41 -10.81
C LEU A 36 2.67 8.80 -9.56
N GLN A 37 3.06 9.36 -8.40
CA GLN A 37 2.29 9.18 -7.18
C GLN A 37 1.18 10.24 -7.22
N THR A 38 -0.07 9.82 -7.14
CA THR A 38 -1.22 10.70 -7.39
C THR A 38 -1.81 11.31 -6.11
N GLY A 39 -1.22 11.07 -4.94
CA GLY A 39 -1.76 11.51 -3.66
C GLY A 39 -3.05 10.78 -3.28
N SER A 40 -3.78 11.36 -2.32
CA SER A 40 -5.16 10.94 -2.04
C SER A 40 -6.07 11.53 -3.10
N VAL A 41 -6.21 10.82 -4.22
CA VAL A 41 -7.18 11.13 -5.27
C VAL A 41 -8.39 10.24 -5.04
N GLU A 42 -9.51 10.89 -4.78
CA GLU A 42 -10.81 10.23 -4.77
C GLU A 42 -11.08 9.69 -6.17
N PHE A 43 -11.50 8.43 -6.23
CA PHE A 43 -12.04 7.86 -7.46
C PHE A 43 -13.44 7.33 -7.20
N ASP A 44 -14.34 7.72 -8.10
CA ASP A 44 -15.74 7.31 -8.10
C ASP A 44 -15.90 6.02 -8.92
N TYR A 45 -16.49 4.99 -8.30
CA TYR A 45 -16.93 3.77 -8.99
C TYR A 45 -18.44 3.55 -8.91
N GLY A 46 -19.20 4.62 -9.17
CA GLY A 46 -20.64 4.62 -9.41
C GLY A 46 -21.48 4.71 -8.13
N SER A 47 -21.11 3.99 -7.07
CA SER A 47 -21.84 4.00 -5.79
C SER A 47 -20.98 4.18 -4.55
N VAL A 48 -19.65 4.20 -4.70
CA VAL A 48 -18.70 4.33 -3.59
C VAL A 48 -17.55 5.21 -4.04
N ILE A 49 -17.36 6.31 -3.31
CA ILE A 49 -16.17 7.15 -3.41
C ILE A 49 -15.09 6.50 -2.57
N MET A 50 -13.96 6.19 -3.20
CA MET A 50 -12.82 5.60 -2.53
C MET A 50 -11.65 6.58 -2.54
N ALA A 51 -11.03 6.75 -1.38
CA ALA A 51 -9.98 7.74 -1.12
C ALA A 51 -8.80 7.04 -0.45
N PRO A 52 -7.90 6.40 -1.21
CA PRO A 52 -6.66 5.91 -0.63
C PRO A 52 -5.78 7.07 -0.21
N ASP A 53 -4.82 6.81 0.66
CA ASP A 53 -3.87 7.85 1.08
C ASP A 53 -2.86 8.17 -0.01
N ALA A 54 -2.56 7.17 -0.84
CA ALA A 54 -1.69 7.29 -2.01
C ALA A 54 -2.05 6.28 -3.08
N SER A 55 -1.70 6.57 -4.34
CA SER A 55 -1.67 5.57 -5.39
C SER A 55 -0.62 5.89 -6.44
N VAL A 56 -0.34 4.93 -7.31
CA VAL A 56 0.59 5.11 -8.43
C VAL A 56 -0.16 4.97 -9.76
N SER A 57 0.19 5.82 -10.72
CA SER A 57 -0.28 5.74 -12.10
C SER A 57 0.86 5.93 -13.10
N PHE A 58 0.60 5.56 -14.35
CA PHE A 58 1.54 5.71 -15.47
C PHE A 58 1.00 6.71 -16.51
N PHE A 59 1.90 7.45 -17.15
CA PHE A 59 1.63 8.35 -18.28
C PHE A 59 0.52 9.38 -18.03
N GLY A 60 0.40 9.87 -16.80
CA GLY A 60 -0.66 10.82 -16.41
C GLY A 60 -2.06 10.20 -16.35
N SER A 61 -2.19 8.88 -16.44
CA SER A 61 -3.46 8.18 -16.24
C SER A 61 -4.02 8.45 -14.84
N ARG A 62 -5.34 8.49 -14.76
CA ARG A 62 -6.08 8.55 -13.49
C ARG A 62 -6.31 7.22 -12.86
N ASP A 63 -6.20 6.15 -13.64
CA ASP A 63 -6.49 4.82 -13.14
C ASP A 63 -5.36 4.40 -12.19
N PRO A 64 -5.60 4.39 -10.87
CA PRO A 64 -4.59 3.96 -9.92
C PRO A 64 -4.41 2.44 -10.07
N PHE A 65 -3.17 1.93 -9.99
CA PHE A 65 -2.94 0.49 -10.06
C PHE A 65 -2.57 -0.13 -8.70
N PRO A 66 -1.53 0.30 -7.93
CA PRO A 66 -1.48 0.02 -6.52
C PRO A 66 -2.08 1.22 -5.79
N VAL A 67 -2.88 0.94 -4.79
CA VAL A 67 -3.24 1.93 -3.78
C VAL A 67 -2.46 1.62 -2.50
N LEU A 68 -2.09 2.67 -1.78
CA LEU A 68 -1.46 2.62 -0.48
C LEU A 68 -2.44 3.19 0.53
N GLU A 69 -2.65 2.43 1.60
CA GLU A 69 -3.52 2.76 2.72
C GLU A 69 -2.71 2.64 4.01
N VAL A 70 -2.77 3.67 4.86
CA VAL A 70 -2.06 3.79 6.13
C VAL A 70 -3.06 3.85 7.27
N ALA A 71 -3.34 2.67 7.83
CA ALA A 71 -4.23 2.49 8.97
C ALA A 71 -3.51 2.85 10.28
N TYR A 72 -3.61 4.11 10.69
CA TYR A 72 -3.04 4.60 11.95
C TYR A 72 -4.01 4.49 13.12
N SER A 73 -3.69 3.62 14.08
CA SER A 73 -4.47 3.32 15.28
C SER A 73 -5.91 2.83 15.03
N GLU A 74 -6.20 2.41 13.79
CA GLU A 74 -7.42 1.72 13.41
C GLU A 74 -7.38 0.25 13.84
N LYS A 75 -8.55 -0.37 14.04
CA LYS A 75 -8.63 -1.82 14.19
C LYS A 75 -8.17 -2.50 12.90
N GLU A 76 -7.24 -3.43 13.02
CA GLU A 76 -6.67 -4.16 11.89
C GLU A 76 -7.73 -4.82 11.00
N GLU A 77 -8.77 -5.40 11.58
CA GLU A 77 -9.91 -5.96 10.82
C GLU A 77 -10.63 -4.92 9.95
N HIS A 78 -10.76 -3.68 10.43
CA HIS A 78 -11.43 -2.61 9.67
C HIS A 78 -10.54 -2.17 8.50
N ALA A 79 -9.25 -2.00 8.77
CA ALA A 79 -8.25 -1.66 7.77
C ALA A 79 -8.16 -2.73 6.66
N GLN A 80 -8.17 -4.01 7.04
CA GLN A 80 -8.18 -5.11 6.07
C GLN A 80 -9.49 -5.16 5.28
N ARG A 81 -10.66 -4.93 5.91
CA ARG A 81 -11.93 -4.80 5.19
C ARG A 81 -11.89 -3.66 4.17
N LYS A 82 -11.35 -2.50 4.53
CA LYS A 82 -11.14 -1.38 3.60
C LYS A 82 -10.24 -1.78 2.43
N ALA A 83 -9.17 -2.54 2.68
CA ALA A 83 -8.32 -3.10 1.62
C ALA A 83 -9.06 -4.07 0.69
N GLN A 84 -9.98 -4.89 1.22
CA GLN A 84 -10.83 -5.73 0.38
C GLN A 84 -11.79 -4.91 -0.47
N ASP A 85 -12.39 -3.88 0.11
CA ASP A 85 -13.33 -3.00 -0.56
C ASP A 85 -12.67 -2.31 -1.75
N TYR A 86 -11.41 -1.85 -1.62
CA TYR A 86 -10.65 -1.36 -2.77
C TYR A 86 -10.57 -2.38 -3.91
N ILE A 87 -10.33 -3.65 -3.62
CA ILE A 87 -10.26 -4.69 -4.67
C ILE A 87 -11.64 -4.96 -5.27
N LEU A 88 -12.65 -5.21 -4.44
CA LEU A 88 -13.95 -5.69 -4.88
C LEU A 88 -14.79 -4.59 -5.52
N LEU A 89 -14.83 -3.41 -4.91
CA LEU A 89 -15.67 -2.30 -5.34
C LEU A 89 -15.05 -1.54 -6.52
N SER A 90 -13.72 -1.58 -6.69
CA SER A 90 -13.06 -0.96 -7.85
C SER A 90 -13.24 -1.74 -9.14
N LYS A 91 -13.93 -2.88 -9.12
CA LYS A 91 -14.23 -3.66 -10.32
C LYS A 91 -12.95 -4.01 -11.11
N GLY A 92 -11.91 -4.36 -10.35
CA GLY A 92 -10.62 -4.78 -10.89
C GLY A 92 -9.75 -3.63 -11.39
N LYS A 93 -10.09 -2.36 -11.11
CA LYS A 93 -9.22 -1.20 -11.40
C LYS A 93 -8.02 -1.13 -10.45
N VAL A 94 -8.25 -1.32 -9.15
CA VAL A 94 -7.16 -1.47 -8.18
C VAL A 94 -6.60 -2.89 -8.29
N ILE A 95 -5.35 -3.00 -8.74
CA ILE A 95 -4.66 -4.28 -8.90
C ILE A 95 -3.95 -4.69 -7.62
N PHE A 96 -3.35 -3.74 -6.92
CA PHE A 96 -2.70 -3.99 -5.63
C PHE A 96 -3.22 -3.06 -4.55
N VAL A 97 -3.31 -3.56 -3.32
CA VAL A 97 -3.49 -2.75 -2.12
C VAL A 97 -2.33 -3.02 -1.20
N VAL A 98 -1.52 -2.00 -0.94
CA VAL A 98 -0.48 -2.01 0.08
C VAL A 98 -1.07 -1.38 1.34
N LEU A 99 -1.32 -2.19 2.36
CA LEU A 99 -1.89 -1.74 3.63
C LEU A 99 -0.80 -1.69 4.70
N VAL A 100 -0.49 -0.50 5.19
CA VAL A 100 0.43 -0.26 6.31
C VAL A 100 -0.39 -0.08 7.58
N ILE A 101 -0.26 -0.99 8.52
CA ILE A 101 -0.96 -0.94 9.81
C ILE A 101 0.01 -0.42 10.86
N VAL A 102 -0.34 0.70 11.49
CA VAL A 102 0.45 1.33 12.54
C VAL A 102 -0.38 1.38 13.82
N LYS A 103 0.04 0.65 14.85
CA LYS A 103 -0.64 0.64 16.14
C LYS A 103 0.25 1.20 17.22
N LYS A 104 -0.10 2.38 17.72
CA LYS A 104 0.53 2.93 18.93
C LYS A 104 -0.06 2.28 20.17
N ARG A 105 0.80 1.83 21.08
CA ARG A 105 0.33 1.33 22.38
C ARG A 105 0.19 2.49 23.37
N PRO A 106 -0.82 2.46 24.26
CA PRO A 106 -0.96 3.47 25.30
C PRO A 106 0.33 3.52 26.13
N ARG A 107 0.97 4.70 26.18
CA ARG A 107 2.12 4.91 27.06
C ARG A 107 1.61 4.97 28.49
N LYS A 108 2.20 4.19 29.40
CA LYS A 108 1.93 4.37 30.84
C LYS A 108 2.26 5.81 31.20
N LYS A 109 1.32 6.51 31.85
CA LYS A 109 1.65 7.80 32.48
C LYS A 109 2.80 7.54 33.44
N PRO A 110 3.87 8.38 33.44
CA PRO A 110 4.94 8.22 34.41
C PRO A 110 4.34 8.25 35.82
N ASN A 111 4.70 7.28 36.65
CA ASN A 111 4.31 7.31 38.05
C ASN A 111 5.01 8.52 38.70
N LYS A 112 4.31 9.24 39.59
CA LYS A 112 4.87 10.40 40.33
C LYS A 112 6.13 10.09 41.15
N ALA A 113 6.51 8.81 41.27
CA ALA A 113 7.64 8.32 42.04
C ALA A 113 8.89 8.02 41.18
N ASP A 114 8.79 8.07 39.85
CA ASP A 114 9.95 7.84 38.99
C ASP A 114 10.82 9.11 38.94
N PRO A 115 12.16 8.99 39.10
CA PRO A 115 13.06 10.12 38.98
C PRO A 115 12.93 10.77 37.59
N PRO A 116 13.18 12.08 37.44
CA PRO A 116 12.99 12.78 36.19
C PRO A 116 14.08 12.38 35.18
N THR A 117 13.96 11.20 34.59
CA THR A 117 14.77 10.80 33.46
C THR A 117 14.23 11.54 32.24
N THR A 118 15.02 12.50 31.75
CA THR A 118 14.88 13.22 30.46
C THR A 118 13.46 13.43 29.98
N ARG A 119 12.94 14.65 30.25
CA ARG A 119 11.72 15.27 29.70
C ARG A 119 10.96 14.38 28.71
N PRO A 120 9.76 13.85 29.06
CA PRO A 120 8.89 13.30 28.03
C PRO A 120 8.67 14.42 27.02
N SER A 121 9.15 14.23 25.80
CA SER A 121 8.90 15.16 24.70
C SER A 121 7.40 15.41 24.65
N GLU A 122 6.99 16.68 24.72
CA GLU A 122 5.60 17.12 24.53
C GLU A 122 5.05 16.65 23.16
N ASN A 123 5.92 16.16 22.27
CA ASN A 123 5.59 15.57 20.97
C ASN A 123 5.44 14.04 21.00
N GLY A 124 5.12 13.44 22.15
CA GLY A 124 5.02 11.98 22.29
C GLY A 124 4.08 11.29 21.29
N ASP A 125 3.08 12.01 20.80
CA ASP A 125 2.13 11.51 19.80
C ASP A 125 2.71 11.51 18.38
N GLU A 126 3.78 12.25 18.11
CA GLU A 126 4.37 12.39 16.77
C GLU A 126 5.42 11.32 16.42
N ASN A 127 5.97 10.61 17.42
CA ASN A 127 7.02 9.60 17.22
C ASN A 127 6.55 8.18 17.50
N LEU A 128 7.16 7.20 16.84
CA LEU A 128 7.01 5.78 17.11
C LEU A 128 8.00 5.31 18.18
N SER A 129 7.69 4.19 18.82
CA SER A 129 8.59 3.46 19.71
C SER A 129 8.81 2.07 19.16
N ALA A 130 10.02 1.76 18.69
CA ALA A 130 10.33 0.46 18.08
C ALA A 130 10.02 -0.74 19.01
N ASP A 131 10.11 -0.56 20.32
CA ASP A 131 9.90 -1.62 21.32
C ASP A 131 8.46 -1.74 21.83
N HIS A 132 7.62 -0.75 21.53
CA HIS A 132 6.26 -0.66 22.09
C HIS A 132 5.18 -0.59 21.03
N ASP A 133 5.42 0.13 19.95
CA ASP A 133 4.48 0.29 18.85
C ASP A 133 4.69 -0.84 17.82
N THR A 134 3.64 -1.15 17.05
CA THR A 134 3.74 -2.14 15.98
C THR A 134 3.47 -1.49 14.64
N VAL A 135 4.29 -1.85 13.66
CA VAL A 135 4.12 -1.48 12.25
C VAL A 135 4.24 -2.76 11.46
N HIS A 136 3.25 -3.06 10.63
CA HIS A 136 3.31 -4.21 9.74
C HIS A 136 2.55 -3.94 8.46
N VAL A 137 2.89 -4.71 7.41
CA VAL A 137 2.40 -4.48 6.06
C VAL A 137 1.66 -5.72 5.56
N HIS A 138 0.48 -5.50 4.99
CA HIS A 138 -0.22 -6.49 4.17
C HIS A 138 -0.18 -6.02 2.73
N VAL A 139 -0.04 -6.96 1.80
CA VAL A 139 -0.23 -6.66 0.37
C VAL A 139 -1.25 -7.63 -0.20
N TYR A 140 -2.26 -7.07 -0.84
CA TYR A 140 -3.31 -7.81 -1.52
C TYR A 140 -3.22 -7.54 -3.03
N LYS A 141 -3.47 -8.56 -3.83
CA LYS A 141 -3.54 -8.49 -5.29
C LYS A 141 -4.94 -8.86 -5.75
N SER A 142 -5.53 -8.09 -6.64
CA SER A 142 -6.78 -8.46 -7.32
C SER A 142 -6.55 -9.67 -8.24
N VAL A 143 -7.54 -10.54 -8.32
CA VAL A 143 -7.52 -11.73 -9.17
C VAL A 143 -8.83 -11.76 -9.94
N ILE A 144 -8.73 -11.61 -11.26
CA ILE A 144 -9.86 -11.77 -12.18
C ILE A 144 -9.79 -13.19 -12.72
N GLN A 145 -10.73 -14.03 -12.29
CA GLN A 145 -10.88 -15.37 -12.83
C GLN A 145 -11.72 -15.30 -14.11
N PRO A 146 -11.27 -15.93 -15.21
CA PRO A 146 -12.06 -16.00 -16.43
C PRO A 146 -13.36 -16.76 -16.18
N ALA A 147 -14.35 -16.51 -17.04
CA ALA A 147 -15.56 -17.33 -17.05
C ALA A 147 -15.20 -18.77 -17.42
N SER A 148 -15.85 -19.73 -16.79
CA SER A 148 -15.75 -21.16 -17.07
C SER A 148 -17.15 -21.74 -17.25
N GLU A 149 -17.25 -22.98 -17.75
CA GLU A 149 -18.55 -23.67 -17.85
C GLU A 149 -19.28 -23.74 -16.49
N SER A 150 -18.52 -23.84 -15.39
CA SER A 150 -19.03 -23.82 -14.01
C SER A 150 -19.29 -22.41 -13.44
N ARG A 151 -18.78 -21.35 -14.08
CA ARG A 151 -18.95 -19.94 -13.68
C ARG A 151 -19.11 -19.07 -14.92
N PRO A 152 -20.35 -18.80 -15.38
CA PRO A 152 -20.60 -18.13 -16.64
C PRO A 152 -20.14 -16.66 -16.68
N HIS A 153 -19.74 -16.09 -15.54
CA HIS A 153 -19.27 -14.72 -15.42
C HIS A 153 -17.84 -14.66 -14.87
N ARG A 154 -17.07 -13.67 -15.35
CA ARG A 154 -15.77 -13.34 -14.77
C ARG A 154 -15.96 -12.99 -13.30
N THR A 155 -15.19 -13.63 -12.43
CA THR A 155 -15.26 -13.39 -11.00
C THR A 155 -14.06 -12.56 -10.56
N LEU A 156 -14.32 -11.47 -9.86
CA LEU A 156 -13.29 -10.66 -9.21
C LEU A 156 -13.17 -11.07 -7.74
N THR A 157 -11.94 -11.40 -7.34
CA THR A 157 -11.57 -11.70 -5.96
C THR A 157 -10.21 -11.07 -5.62
N GLY A 158 -9.72 -11.29 -4.41
CA GLY A 158 -8.38 -10.88 -3.98
C GLY A 158 -7.56 -12.08 -3.52
N LYS A 159 -6.24 -11.92 -3.58
CA LYS A 159 -5.25 -12.84 -3.01
C LYS A 159 -4.32 -12.03 -2.11
N GLN A 160 -4.12 -12.50 -0.89
CA GLN A 160 -3.06 -11.98 -0.04
C GLN A 160 -1.71 -12.47 -0.57
N VAL A 161 -0.85 -11.54 -1.00
CA VAL A 161 0.49 -11.85 -1.52
C VAL A 161 1.56 -11.66 -0.45
N ILE A 162 1.33 -10.77 0.50
CA ILE A 162 2.13 -10.62 1.70
C ILE A 162 1.19 -10.61 2.90
N ASP A 163 1.39 -11.57 3.80
CA ASP A 163 0.68 -11.63 5.06
C ASP A 163 1.54 -11.08 6.19
N ARG A 164 1.06 -9.97 6.77
CA ARG A 164 1.55 -9.38 8.00
C ARG A 164 3.08 -9.30 8.10
N LEU A 165 3.72 -8.62 7.15
CA LEU A 165 5.17 -8.39 7.18
C LEU A 165 5.54 -7.43 8.32
N PRO A 166 6.24 -7.87 9.36
CA PRO A 166 6.56 -7.01 10.50
C PRO A 166 7.68 -6.02 10.16
N VAL A 167 7.44 -4.74 10.44
CA VAL A 167 8.44 -3.66 10.42
C VAL A 167 8.82 -3.26 11.84
N PHE A 168 7.87 -3.25 12.78
CA PHE A 168 8.10 -3.17 14.22
C PHE A 168 7.33 -4.27 14.98
N PRO A 169 7.87 -4.80 16.10
CA PRO A 169 9.16 -4.44 16.71
C PRO A 169 10.35 -4.85 15.83
N SER A 170 11.38 -4.00 15.78
CA SER A 170 12.35 -3.93 14.67
C SER A 170 12.92 -5.31 14.29
N PRO A 171 12.77 -5.78 13.04
CA PRO A 171 13.69 -6.78 12.53
C PRO A 171 15.07 -6.12 12.44
N LEU A 172 16.11 -6.84 12.85
CA LEU A 172 17.50 -6.39 12.74
C LEU A 172 17.89 -6.12 11.28
N SER A 173 17.18 -6.73 10.33
CA SER A 173 17.38 -6.60 8.88
C SER A 173 16.12 -6.11 8.17
N VAL A 174 16.29 -5.52 6.99
CA VAL A 174 15.18 -5.27 6.06
C VAL A 174 14.53 -6.61 5.71
N PRO A 175 13.19 -6.72 5.66
CA PRO A 175 12.55 -7.95 5.23
C PRO A 175 12.92 -8.30 3.79
N ASN A 176 13.32 -9.55 3.55
CA ASN A 176 13.65 -10.05 2.20
C ASN A 176 12.41 -10.30 1.33
N GLN A 177 11.21 -10.18 1.90
CA GLN A 177 9.97 -10.40 1.18
C GLN A 177 9.70 -9.23 0.23
N THR A 178 9.33 -9.54 -1.00
CA THR A 178 8.97 -8.58 -2.04
C THR A 178 7.65 -9.01 -2.67
N PHE A 179 7.01 -8.10 -3.40
CA PHE A 179 5.95 -8.46 -4.33
C PHE A 179 6.26 -7.93 -5.72
N ASN A 180 5.89 -8.70 -6.75
CA ASN A 180 6.20 -8.38 -8.12
C ASN A 180 5.06 -7.60 -8.77
N ILE A 181 5.40 -6.46 -9.37
CA ILE A 181 4.56 -5.72 -10.30
C ILE A 181 5.07 -6.01 -11.71
N GLY A 182 4.19 -6.53 -12.58
CA GLY A 182 4.49 -6.74 -13.99
C GLY A 182 3.72 -5.78 -14.91
N TRP A 183 4.08 -5.72 -16.19
CA TRP A 183 3.37 -4.88 -17.17
C TRP A 183 1.86 -5.15 -17.22
N ALA A 184 1.47 -6.41 -17.13
CA ALA A 184 0.07 -6.82 -17.12
C ALA A 184 -0.74 -6.24 -15.95
N ASP A 185 -0.07 -5.76 -14.89
CA ASP A 185 -0.69 -5.19 -13.71
C ASP A 185 -0.96 -3.67 -13.84
N ILE A 186 -0.32 -2.94 -14.76
CA ILE A 186 -0.38 -1.46 -14.81
C ILE A 186 -1.46 -0.90 -15.75
N LYS A 187 -2.27 -1.78 -16.38
CA LYS A 187 -3.44 -1.42 -17.22
C LYS A 187 -3.18 -0.47 -18.41
N CYS A 188 -1.93 -0.36 -18.88
CA CYS A 188 -1.56 0.46 -20.03
C CYS A 188 -1.59 -0.29 -21.37
N GLY A 189 -2.51 -1.26 -21.54
CA GLY A 189 -2.56 -2.13 -22.71
C GLY A 189 -1.57 -3.30 -22.66
N THR A 190 -1.47 -4.07 -23.75
CA THR A 190 -0.57 -5.24 -23.79
C THR A 190 0.89 -4.80 -23.94
N TRP A 191 1.82 -5.63 -23.46
CA TRP A 191 3.25 -5.35 -23.64
C TRP A 191 3.66 -5.32 -25.11
N SER A 192 3.05 -6.18 -25.95
CA SER A 192 3.33 -6.21 -27.39
C SER A 192 2.93 -4.90 -28.07
N ASP A 193 1.76 -4.36 -27.74
CA ASP A 193 1.31 -3.08 -28.29
C ASP A 193 2.22 -1.93 -27.83
N PHE A 194 2.63 -1.96 -26.57
CA PHE A 194 3.61 -1.00 -26.06
C PHE A 194 4.94 -1.10 -26.81
N CYS A 195 5.50 -2.30 -27.02
CA CYS A 195 6.75 -2.49 -27.77
C CYS A 195 6.67 -1.92 -29.18
N LYS A 196 5.56 -2.18 -29.90
CA LYS A 196 5.35 -1.65 -31.26
C LYS A 196 5.33 -0.13 -31.28
N ASN A 197 4.52 0.48 -30.41
CA ASN A 197 4.43 1.94 -30.27
C ASN A 197 5.76 2.52 -29.79
N ALA A 198 6.51 1.74 -29.02
CA ALA A 198 7.79 2.14 -28.49
C ALA A 198 9.00 1.83 -29.38
N HIS A 199 8.79 1.26 -30.57
CA HIS A 199 9.86 0.81 -31.46
C HIS A 199 10.90 -0.07 -30.74
N LEU A 200 10.44 -0.91 -29.81
CA LEU A 200 11.26 -1.92 -29.16
C LEU A 200 11.26 -3.22 -29.97
N PRO A 201 12.30 -4.06 -29.88
CA PRO A 201 12.29 -5.39 -30.48
C PRO A 201 11.10 -6.24 -30.00
N ASP A 202 10.49 -7.01 -30.90
CA ASP A 202 9.38 -7.93 -30.55
C ASP A 202 9.77 -8.99 -29.51
N THR A 203 11.07 -9.28 -29.40
CA THR A 203 11.65 -10.21 -28.42
C THR A 203 11.89 -9.58 -27.04
N SER A 204 11.57 -8.29 -26.85
CA SER A 204 11.77 -7.61 -25.57
C SER A 204 10.92 -8.27 -24.48
N PRO A 205 11.52 -8.76 -23.38
CA PRO A 205 10.76 -9.37 -22.31
C PRO A 205 9.88 -8.33 -21.60
N SER A 206 8.68 -8.75 -21.18
CA SER A 206 7.83 -7.90 -20.35
C SER A 206 8.54 -7.57 -19.04
N PRO A 207 8.57 -6.29 -18.62
CA PRO A 207 9.23 -5.90 -17.39
C PRO A 207 8.49 -6.43 -16.17
N VAL A 208 9.26 -6.75 -15.13
CA VAL A 208 8.80 -7.11 -13.79
C VAL A 208 9.68 -6.39 -12.79
N CYS A 209 9.07 -5.69 -11.83
CA CYS A 209 9.75 -5.02 -10.74
C CYS A 209 9.39 -5.71 -9.42
N ALA A 210 10.40 -6.10 -8.65
CA ALA A 210 10.23 -6.62 -7.30
C ALA A 210 10.24 -5.45 -6.30
N ILE A 211 9.06 -5.10 -5.77
CA ILE A 211 8.93 -4.04 -4.79
C ILE A 211 9.35 -4.56 -3.42
N ASN A 212 10.36 -3.90 -2.84
CA ASN A 212 10.84 -4.17 -1.49
C ASN A 212 10.37 -3.11 -0.48
N PHE A 213 10.59 -3.41 0.81
CA PHE A 213 10.10 -2.61 1.94
C PHE A 213 11.21 -1.84 2.67
N ALA A 214 12.41 -1.70 2.09
CA ALA A 214 13.54 -1.03 2.73
C ALA A 214 13.20 0.41 3.14
N SER A 215 12.52 1.16 2.26
CA SER A 215 12.10 2.53 2.55
C SER A 215 11.02 2.61 3.62
N LEU A 216 10.11 1.64 3.69
CA LEU A 216 9.12 1.54 4.79
C LEU A 216 9.80 1.32 6.15
N VAL A 217 10.82 0.45 6.19
CA VAL A 217 11.66 0.23 7.38
C VAL A 217 12.41 1.51 7.75
N SER A 218 12.99 2.21 6.76
CA SER A 218 13.68 3.48 6.98
C SER A 218 12.75 4.56 7.56
N ILE A 219 11.53 4.69 7.01
CA ILE A 219 10.51 5.60 7.53
C ILE A 219 10.18 5.27 8.99
N ALA A 220 9.91 4.01 9.30
CA ALA A 220 9.57 3.56 10.66
C ALA A 220 10.71 3.84 11.65
N ARG A 221 11.96 3.52 11.29
CA ARG A 221 13.15 3.78 12.10
C ARG A 221 13.38 5.26 12.34
N ARG A 222 13.23 6.09 11.30
CA ARG A 222 13.31 7.56 11.42
C ARG A 222 12.26 8.10 12.39
N LEU A 223 11.01 7.63 12.30
CA LEU A 223 9.93 7.99 13.23
C LEU A 223 10.19 7.49 14.66
N ALA A 224 11.02 6.47 14.84
CA ALA A 224 11.47 5.97 16.14
C ALA A 224 12.75 6.66 16.66
N GLY A 225 13.29 7.66 15.94
CA GLY A 225 14.54 8.31 16.31
C GLY A 225 15.79 7.47 16.08
N GLN A 226 15.68 6.36 15.36
CA GLN A 226 16.77 5.45 15.00
C GLN A 226 17.30 5.86 13.61
N ILE A 227 18.14 6.88 13.54
CA ILE A 227 18.64 7.41 12.27
C ILE A 227 19.84 6.58 11.79
N ASN A 228 19.76 6.06 10.55
CA ASN A 228 20.88 6.02 9.62
C ASN A 228 20.45 6.87 8.42
N ASP A 229 21.20 7.95 8.15
CA ASP A 229 20.85 8.96 7.16
C ASP A 229 20.82 8.42 5.72
N SER A 230 19.73 8.70 5.00
CA SER A 230 19.78 9.10 3.59
C SER A 230 18.52 9.90 3.28
N ARG A 231 18.71 11.18 2.95
CA ARG A 231 17.64 12.12 2.58
C ARG A 231 17.25 11.89 1.12
N GLU A 232 15.97 11.65 0.88
CA GLU A 232 15.34 11.98 -0.40
C GLU A 232 14.02 12.73 -0.12
N SER A 233 13.88 13.87 -0.78
CA SER A 233 12.80 14.83 -0.63
C SER A 233 12.08 14.98 -1.97
N THR A 234 10.75 14.88 -1.97
CA THR A 234 9.92 15.06 -3.18
C THR A 234 8.63 15.83 -2.85
N PRO A 235 8.21 16.81 -3.68
CA PRO A 235 7.04 17.66 -3.44
C PRO A 235 5.74 17.15 -4.10
N LEU A 236 4.61 17.70 -3.63
CA LEU A 236 3.21 17.37 -3.96
C LEU A 236 2.68 18.09 -5.22
N TYR A 237 1.94 17.39 -6.10
CA TYR A 237 1.02 18.01 -7.08
C TYR A 237 -0.08 17.04 -7.63
N ARG A 238 -1.31 17.55 -7.88
CA ARG A 238 -2.55 16.93 -8.46
C ARG A 238 -2.88 17.59 -9.82
N PRO A 239 -3.57 16.96 -10.82
CA PRO A 239 -5.06 17.12 -11.01
C PRO A 239 -5.75 16.03 -11.91
N ASN A 240 -6.89 16.28 -12.59
CA ASN A 240 -8.33 16.15 -12.24
C ASN A 240 -9.20 15.71 -13.46
N ASP A 241 -10.13 14.73 -13.35
CA ASP A 241 -11.25 14.27 -14.26
C ASP A 241 -11.24 13.08 -15.28
N GLU A 242 -12.02 12.04 -14.91
CA GLU A 242 -12.99 11.15 -15.63
C GLU A 242 -12.61 10.11 -16.71
N VAL A 243 -13.18 8.88 -16.59
CA VAL A 243 -14.13 8.22 -17.54
C VAL A 243 -14.30 6.68 -17.33
N TYR A 244 -15.57 6.24 -17.34
CA TYR A 244 -16.24 4.93 -17.60
C TYR A 244 -15.73 3.59 -16.98
N SER A 245 -16.70 2.74 -16.57
CA SER A 245 -16.47 1.41 -15.96
C SER A 245 -17.39 0.31 -16.52
N PRO A 246 -16.88 -0.92 -16.78
CA PRO A 246 -17.68 -2.11 -17.06
C PRO A 246 -18.12 -2.89 -15.80
N VAL A 247 -19.02 -3.87 -15.93
CA VAL A 247 -19.70 -4.59 -14.83
C VAL A 247 -18.99 -5.92 -14.47
N PHE A 248 -18.83 -6.22 -13.18
CA PHE A 248 -18.18 -7.43 -12.63
C PHE A 248 -19.00 -8.06 -11.49
N GLN A 249 -18.80 -9.35 -11.22
CA GLN A 249 -19.35 -10.08 -10.06
C GLN A 249 -18.25 -10.26 -8.98
N THR A 250 -18.55 -9.87 -7.73
CA THR A 250 -17.59 -9.78 -6.62
C THR A 250 -17.73 -10.94 -5.62
N ALA A 251 -16.61 -11.46 -5.10
CA ALA A 251 -16.60 -12.44 -4.02
C ALA A 251 -15.62 -12.05 -2.90
N LYS A 252 -16.07 -12.14 -1.63
CA LYS A 252 -15.21 -11.91 -0.44
C LYS A 252 -14.12 -12.99 -0.34
N PHE A 253 -12.95 -12.64 0.19
CA PHE A 253 -11.77 -13.51 0.19
C PHE A 253 -10.96 -13.56 1.50
N LEU A 254 -11.39 -12.85 2.54
CA LEU A 254 -10.91 -13.06 3.92
C LEU A 254 -12.12 -13.51 4.73
N ASP A 255 -11.94 -14.59 5.49
CA ASP A 255 -12.87 -14.95 6.54
C ASP A 255 -12.75 -13.90 7.63
N SER A 256 -13.84 -13.19 7.94
CA SER A 256 -13.89 -12.39 9.15
C SER A 256 -13.95 -13.35 10.34
N PRO A 257 -12.94 -13.44 11.22
CA PRO A 257 -13.16 -14.10 12.48
C PRO A 257 -13.99 -13.15 13.32
N SER A 258 -15.31 -13.40 13.40
CA SER A 258 -16.07 -12.91 14.56
C SER A 258 -15.39 -13.49 15.80
N PRO A 259 -14.91 -12.69 16.76
CA PRO A 259 -14.41 -13.25 18.00
C PRO A 259 -15.59 -13.92 18.70
N ALA A 260 -15.51 -15.25 18.82
CA ALA A 260 -16.37 -16.00 19.72
C ALA A 260 -16.19 -15.43 21.14
N PRO A 261 -17.27 -15.19 21.89
CA PRO A 261 -17.15 -14.74 23.27
C PRO A 261 -16.42 -15.83 24.07
N TYR A 262 -15.33 -15.44 24.73
CA TYR A 262 -14.62 -16.30 25.67
C TYR A 262 -15.61 -16.82 26.75
N PRO A 263 -15.54 -18.10 27.13
CA PRO A 263 -16.34 -18.61 28.22
C PRO A 263 -15.87 -17.99 29.54
N PHE A 264 -16.80 -17.40 30.28
CA PHE A 264 -16.62 -17.07 31.68
C PHE A 264 -16.31 -18.36 32.44
N SER A 265 -15.13 -18.43 33.05
CA SER A 265 -14.85 -19.38 34.12
C SER A 265 -15.24 -18.70 35.43
N SER A 266 -16.39 -19.10 35.99
CA SER A 266 -16.79 -18.76 37.35
C SER A 266 -16.01 -19.62 38.35
N TYR A 267 -15.34 -18.98 39.29
CA TYR A 267 -15.21 -19.51 40.66
C TYR A 267 -16.51 -19.25 41.41
#